data_AF-A0AAY4CBV0-F1
#
_entry.id   AF-A0AAY4CBV0-F1
#
_cell.length_a   1.000
_cell.length_b   1.000
_cell.length_c   1.000
_cell.angle_alpha   90.00
_cell.angle_beta   90.00
_cell.angle_gamma   90.00
#
_symmetry.space_group_name_H-M   'P 1'
#
loop_
_entity.id
_entity.type
_entity.pdbx_description
1 polymer ?
#
loop_
_entity_poly.entity_id
_entity_poly.type
_entity_poly.pdbx_seq_one_letter_code
_entity_poly.pdbx_strand_id
1 'polypeptide(L)'
;VQRHIVVDTVYGYDEESMDSETSSVASFRMDRTPATPDEDLDDNLAAEEAELRFRQLTREYQALQRAYALLQEQKGGMHDAEMEAKAHEHLQADVERYKAKIEDLEKELTMKGQDSKWVEEKQLFLRRNQELLEKAEKLDSDNGRLQQELQDSKDQNELLEFRILELEERERRSPPFNLKLHPFSEGVSALQIYCMKEGVKDVCIPDLIKLLDILGDNGVNQSVEMFAAMILMFVAALHQKMMDLELEMEMFCKQKGYLEEELDYRKQALDQAYMKIQELEATLYNALQQDKVIKYGDTLSDMQKDELQTAVEKLRRQMLRKSREYDCQVLQERMELLHQAHQRIRDLEDKTDIQRRQIKDLEEKVSWLFLVFSLPPSLAPKSAVVVLG
;
A
#
# COMPACT_ATOMS: atom_id res chain seq x y z
N VAL A 1 -9.35 -15.90 -39.05
CA VAL A 1 -8.37 -15.98 -40.14
C VAL A 1 -7.01 -15.63 -39.56
N GLN A 2 -6.24 -16.65 -39.15
CA GLN A 2 -4.88 -16.50 -38.64
C GLN A 2 -3.96 -17.15 -39.66
N ARG A 3 -3.10 -16.36 -40.32
CA ARG A 3 -2.10 -16.88 -41.25
C ARG A 3 -0.86 -17.28 -40.46
N HIS A 4 -0.59 -18.58 -40.52
CA HIS A 4 0.68 -19.22 -40.23
C HIS A 4 1.73 -18.71 -41.22
N ILE A 5 2.89 -18.25 -40.73
CA ILE A 5 4.07 -18.02 -41.58
C ILE A 5 5.10 -19.03 -41.12
N VAL A 6 5.22 -20.11 -41.87
CA VAL A 6 6.34 -21.05 -41.85
C VAL A 6 7.24 -20.62 -43.01
N VAL A 7 8.51 -20.34 -42.72
CA VAL A 7 9.52 -20.07 -43.75
C VAL A 7 10.29 -21.37 -43.94
N ASP A 8 10.04 -22.03 -45.07
CA ASP A 8 10.86 -23.11 -45.59
C ASP A 8 12.17 -22.54 -46.15
N THR A 9 13.30 -23.04 -45.66
CA THR A 9 14.60 -22.87 -46.31
C THR A 9 15.06 -24.22 -46.84
N VAL A 10 14.74 -24.50 -48.10
CA VAL A 10 15.33 -25.59 -48.88
C VAL A 10 16.51 -25.00 -49.66
N TYR A 11 17.73 -25.33 -49.26
CA TYR A 11 18.95 -25.01 -50.00
C TYR A 11 19.43 -26.28 -50.72
N GLY A 12 19.62 -26.16 -52.03
CA GLY A 12 19.80 -27.26 -52.97
C GLY A 12 21.16 -27.94 -52.92
N TYR A 13 21.14 -29.24 -53.22
CA TYR A 13 22.28 -30.01 -53.70
C TYR A 13 22.33 -29.91 -55.23
N ASP A 14 23.49 -29.56 -55.77
CA ASP A 14 23.81 -29.61 -57.20
C ASP A 14 24.81 -30.76 -57.39
N GLU A 15 24.34 -31.92 -57.88
CA GLU A 15 25.21 -32.99 -58.35
C GLU A 15 25.29 -32.92 -59.88
N GLU A 16 26.41 -32.40 -60.39
CA GLU A 16 26.76 -32.51 -61.80
C GLU A 16 27.25 -33.94 -62.10
N SER A 17 26.34 -34.73 -62.67
CA SER A 17 26.62 -36.00 -63.35
C SER A 17 27.35 -35.71 -64.67
N MET A 18 28.61 -36.13 -64.76
CA MET A 18 29.48 -35.95 -65.92
C MET A 18 29.37 -37.15 -66.85
N ASP A 19 28.59 -37.01 -67.93
CA ASP A 19 28.56 -37.94 -69.05
C ASP A 19 29.85 -37.82 -69.87
N SER A 20 30.47 -38.95 -70.22
CA SER A 20 31.51 -39.00 -71.24
C SER A 20 31.43 -40.33 -72.00
N GLU A 21 30.63 -40.30 -73.05
CA GLU A 21 30.70 -41.21 -74.18
C GLU A 21 31.93 -40.85 -75.03
N THR A 22 32.83 -41.81 -75.28
CA THR A 22 33.54 -41.91 -76.58
C THR A 22 34.06 -43.34 -76.76
N SER A 23 33.24 -44.16 -77.41
CA SER A 23 33.67 -45.36 -78.13
C SER A 23 34.19 -44.93 -79.50
N SER A 24 35.38 -45.39 -79.90
CA SER A 24 35.84 -45.27 -81.28
C SER A 24 36.57 -46.53 -81.71
N VAL A 25 36.21 -46.90 -82.93
CA VAL A 25 36.33 -48.20 -83.57
C VAL A 25 37.48 -48.18 -84.59
N ALA A 26 38.07 -49.36 -84.79
CA ALA A 26 38.75 -49.87 -85.99
C ALA A 26 40.21 -49.50 -86.27
N SER A 27 40.97 -50.57 -86.61
CA SER A 27 41.81 -50.75 -87.81
C SER A 27 43.18 -51.38 -87.45
N PHE A 28 43.76 -52.40 -88.08
CA PHE A 28 43.47 -53.21 -89.26
C PHE A 28 44.33 -54.51 -89.21
N ARG A 29 43.81 -55.52 -89.90
CA ARG A 29 44.37 -56.77 -90.50
C ARG A 29 45.89 -57.06 -90.46
N MET A 30 46.21 -58.34 -90.27
CA MET A 30 47.35 -59.01 -90.92
C MET A 30 46.88 -60.35 -91.51
N ASP A 31 47.06 -60.51 -92.82
CA ASP A 31 46.81 -61.73 -93.59
C ASP A 31 48.15 -62.18 -94.21
N ARG A 32 48.45 -63.47 -94.00
CA ARG A 32 49.34 -64.41 -94.73
C ARG A 32 50.64 -63.95 -95.42
N THR A 33 51.74 -64.62 -95.02
CA THR A 33 53.01 -64.95 -95.74
C THR A 33 52.76 -65.82 -97.01
N PRO A 34 53.74 -66.12 -97.93
CA PRO A 34 55.18 -65.76 -98.03
C PRO A 34 55.77 -65.52 -99.46
N ALA A 35 57.10 -65.24 -99.52
CA ALA A 35 58.14 -65.56 -100.55
C ALA A 35 58.98 -64.33 -101.01
N THR A 36 60.15 -64.05 -100.40
CA THR A 36 61.57 -64.43 -100.78
C THR A 36 62.26 -63.37 -101.69
N PRO A 37 63.61 -63.27 -101.68
CA PRO A 37 64.44 -62.31 -100.93
C PRO A 37 65.18 -61.36 -101.90
N ASP A 38 66.05 -60.46 -101.38
CA ASP A 38 67.15 -59.69 -102.05
C ASP A 38 67.10 -58.24 -101.50
N GLU A 39 68.12 -57.59 -100.88
CA GLU A 39 69.54 -57.87 -100.65
C GLU A 39 70.03 -57.11 -99.39
N ASP A 40 71.20 -57.51 -98.90
CA ASP A 40 72.01 -57.14 -97.73
C ASP A 40 72.35 -55.62 -97.49
N LEU A 41 71.37 -54.72 -97.59
CA LEU A 41 71.49 -53.31 -97.12
C LEU A 41 70.60 -52.99 -95.91
N ASP A 42 69.61 -53.84 -95.62
CA ASP A 42 68.60 -53.63 -94.58
C ASP A 42 69.13 -53.93 -93.16
N ASP A 43 70.07 -54.87 -93.02
CA ASP A 43 70.63 -55.25 -91.71
C ASP A 43 71.50 -54.17 -91.08
N ASN A 44 72.22 -53.38 -91.89
CA ASN A 44 73.06 -52.28 -91.39
C ASN A 44 72.22 -51.06 -90.99
N LEU A 45 71.14 -50.79 -91.74
CA LEU A 45 70.16 -49.75 -91.42
C LEU A 45 69.31 -50.12 -90.19
N ALA A 46 68.92 -51.39 -90.07
CA ALA A 46 68.21 -51.91 -88.90
C ALA A 46 69.08 -51.88 -87.63
N ALA A 47 70.38 -52.14 -87.75
CA ALA A 47 71.34 -52.03 -86.64
C ALA A 47 71.54 -50.56 -86.19
N GLU A 48 71.72 -49.62 -87.13
CA GLU A 48 71.80 -48.19 -86.82
C GLU A 48 70.49 -47.65 -86.23
N GLU A 49 69.33 -48.09 -86.74
CA GLU A 49 68.02 -47.73 -86.21
C GLU A 49 67.80 -48.27 -84.79
N ALA A 50 68.23 -49.51 -84.51
CA ALA A 50 68.18 -50.09 -83.17
C ALA A 50 69.08 -49.33 -82.18
N GLU A 51 70.26 -48.87 -82.60
CA GLU A 51 71.16 -48.09 -81.75
C GLU A 51 70.61 -46.68 -81.46
N LEU A 52 69.95 -46.05 -82.44
CA LEU A 52 69.24 -44.78 -82.23
C LEU A 52 68.06 -44.93 -81.25
N ARG A 53 67.26 -46.01 -81.38
CA ARG A 53 66.17 -46.33 -80.45
C ARG A 53 66.70 -46.57 -79.03
N PHE A 54 67.81 -47.28 -78.88
CA PHE A 54 68.43 -47.50 -77.57
C PHE A 54 68.89 -46.19 -76.92
N ARG A 55 69.55 -45.31 -77.70
CA ARG A 55 69.93 -43.97 -77.21
C ARG A 55 68.73 -43.13 -76.82
N GLN A 56 67.65 -43.16 -77.60
CA GLN A 56 66.41 -42.45 -77.28
C GLN A 56 65.77 -42.98 -76.00
N LEU A 57 65.62 -44.30 -75.88
CA LEU A 57 65.07 -44.95 -74.70
C LEU A 57 65.89 -44.64 -73.44
N THR A 58 67.21 -44.58 -73.56
CA THR A 58 68.09 -44.22 -72.44
C THR A 58 67.86 -42.76 -71.99
N ARG A 59 67.69 -41.83 -72.93
CA ARG A 59 67.38 -40.43 -72.60
C ARG A 59 66.00 -40.29 -71.96
N GLU A 60 65.01 -41.02 -72.48
CA GLU A 60 63.65 -41.04 -71.93
C GLU A 60 63.64 -41.65 -70.52
N TYR A 61 64.37 -42.73 -70.29
CA TYR A 61 64.53 -43.33 -68.96
C TYR A 61 65.17 -42.35 -67.97
N GLN A 62 66.22 -41.64 -68.38
CA GLN A 62 66.84 -40.60 -67.54
C GLN A 62 65.93 -39.38 -67.31
N ALA A 63 65.10 -39.02 -68.28
CA ALA A 63 64.09 -37.98 -68.11
C ALA A 63 62.99 -38.41 -67.13
N LEU A 64 62.57 -39.68 -67.21
CA LEU A 64 61.59 -40.27 -66.32
C LEU A 64 62.12 -40.35 -64.88
N GLN A 65 63.37 -40.78 -64.69
CA GLN A 65 64.01 -40.78 -63.37
C GLN A 65 64.07 -39.38 -62.76
N ARG A 66 64.41 -38.36 -63.55
CA ARG A 66 64.40 -36.96 -63.10
C ARG A 66 62.99 -36.46 -62.79
N ALA A 67 62.01 -36.78 -63.62
CA ALA A 67 60.61 -36.43 -63.37
C ALA A 67 60.08 -37.11 -62.10
N TYR A 68 60.47 -38.35 -61.84
CA TYR A 68 60.10 -39.09 -60.63
C TYR A 68 60.74 -38.49 -59.37
N ALA A 69 62.01 -38.07 -59.45
CA ALA A 69 62.69 -37.36 -58.36
C ALA A 69 62.02 -36.02 -58.02
N LEU A 70 61.67 -35.22 -59.04
CA LEU A 70 60.94 -33.95 -58.87
C LEU A 70 59.52 -34.17 -58.32
N LEU A 71 58.85 -35.25 -58.73
CA LEU A 71 57.55 -35.63 -58.17
C LEU A 71 57.65 -36.06 -56.70
N GLN A 72 58.73 -36.72 -56.30
CA GLN A 72 58.98 -37.05 -54.89
C GLN A 72 59.29 -35.80 -54.06
N GLU A 73 59.98 -34.82 -54.64
CA GLU A 73 60.30 -33.54 -54.01
C GLU A 73 59.06 -32.64 -53.87
N GLN A 74 58.15 -32.65 -54.86
CA GLN A 74 56.88 -31.92 -54.80
C GLN A 74 55.80 -32.62 -53.97
N LYS A 75 55.71 -33.95 -54.00
CA LYS A 75 54.77 -34.72 -53.15
C LYS A 75 55.36 -34.89 -51.75
N GLY A 76 55.69 -33.80 -51.07
CA GLY A 76 56.27 -33.72 -49.72
C GLY A 76 55.85 -34.90 -48.83
N GLY A 77 56.62 -35.98 -48.92
CA GLY A 77 56.25 -37.25 -48.33
C GLY A 77 56.38 -37.14 -46.82
N MET A 78 55.30 -37.49 -46.12
CA MET A 78 55.19 -37.50 -44.65
C MET A 78 55.06 -36.12 -43.97
N HIS A 79 55.76 -35.07 -44.43
CA HIS A 79 55.66 -33.76 -43.78
C HIS A 79 54.34 -33.04 -44.10
N ASP A 80 53.79 -33.20 -45.30
CA ASP A 80 52.53 -32.58 -45.71
C ASP A 80 51.33 -33.26 -45.02
N ALA A 81 51.34 -34.60 -44.94
CA ALA A 81 50.30 -35.36 -44.26
C ALA A 81 50.28 -35.16 -42.73
N GLU A 82 51.45 -35.01 -42.08
CA GLU A 82 51.52 -34.73 -40.64
C GLU A 82 51.11 -33.28 -40.33
N MET A 83 51.47 -32.33 -41.18
CA MET A 83 51.01 -30.93 -41.07
C MET A 83 49.50 -30.82 -41.29
N GLU A 84 48.97 -31.52 -42.30
CA GLU A 84 47.54 -31.56 -42.59
C GLU A 84 46.76 -32.27 -41.47
N ALA A 85 47.30 -33.34 -40.89
CA ALA A 85 46.72 -34.00 -39.71
C ALA A 85 46.69 -33.07 -38.49
N LYS A 86 47.77 -32.31 -38.22
CA LYS A 86 47.80 -31.31 -37.14
C LYS A 86 46.84 -30.15 -37.39
N ALA A 87 46.71 -29.69 -38.64
CA ALA A 87 45.73 -28.68 -39.01
C ALA A 87 44.30 -29.19 -38.81
N HIS A 88 44.05 -30.44 -39.16
CA HIS A 88 42.76 -31.10 -38.95
C HIS A 88 42.45 -31.28 -37.45
N GLU A 89 43.41 -31.71 -36.62
CA GLU A 89 43.26 -31.80 -35.17
C GLU A 89 42.98 -30.43 -34.53
N HIS A 90 43.67 -29.38 -34.99
CA HIS A 90 43.45 -28.01 -34.50
C HIS A 90 42.04 -27.51 -34.84
N LEU A 91 41.60 -27.70 -36.09
CA LEU A 91 40.25 -27.35 -36.51
C LEU A 91 39.19 -28.16 -35.75
N GLN A 92 39.47 -29.44 -35.47
CA GLN A 92 38.58 -30.29 -34.69
C GLN A 92 38.45 -29.81 -33.23
N ALA A 93 39.56 -29.40 -32.61
CA ALA A 93 39.54 -28.80 -31.28
C ALA A 93 38.77 -27.47 -31.25
N ASP A 94 38.92 -26.63 -32.28
CA ASP A 94 38.16 -25.39 -32.40
C ASP A 94 36.66 -25.66 -32.59
N VAL A 95 36.28 -26.64 -33.41
CA VAL A 95 34.89 -27.07 -33.58
C VAL A 95 34.29 -27.54 -32.26
N GLU A 96 35.02 -28.35 -31.47
CA GLU A 96 34.58 -28.79 -30.14
C GLU A 96 34.43 -27.62 -29.18
N ARG A 97 35.35 -26.66 -29.20
CA ARG A 97 35.29 -25.45 -28.37
C ARG A 97 34.10 -24.57 -28.72
N TYR A 98 33.81 -24.36 -30.00
CA TYR A 98 32.64 -23.60 -30.44
C TYR A 98 31.34 -24.33 -30.13
N LYS A 99 31.29 -25.66 -30.24
CA LYS A 99 30.12 -26.45 -29.81
C LYS A 99 29.84 -26.28 -28.32
N ALA A 100 30.86 -26.40 -27.47
CA ALA A 100 30.70 -26.16 -26.03
C ALA A 100 30.23 -24.72 -25.75
N LYS A 101 30.76 -23.73 -26.48
CA LYS A 101 30.34 -22.34 -26.34
C LYS A 101 28.89 -22.11 -26.76
N ILE A 102 28.43 -22.80 -27.82
CA ILE A 102 27.03 -22.76 -28.27
C ILE A 102 26.13 -23.37 -27.20
N GLU A 103 26.46 -24.56 -26.67
CA GLU A 103 25.68 -25.19 -25.60
C GLU A 103 25.57 -24.31 -24.34
N ASP A 104 26.67 -23.66 -23.93
CA ASP A 104 26.65 -22.75 -22.78
C ASP A 104 25.75 -21.53 -23.04
N LEU A 105 25.81 -20.96 -24.24
CA LEU A 105 24.95 -19.84 -24.62
C LEU A 105 23.48 -20.24 -24.73
N GLU A 106 23.17 -21.44 -25.22
CA GLU A 106 21.82 -22.00 -25.26
C GLU A 106 21.26 -22.25 -23.85
N LYS A 107 22.09 -22.75 -22.93
CA LYS A 107 21.75 -22.87 -21.50
C LYS A 107 21.51 -21.50 -20.87
N GLU A 108 22.33 -20.50 -21.16
CA GLU A 108 22.15 -19.14 -20.63
C GLU A 108 20.88 -18.47 -21.20
N LEU A 109 20.56 -18.72 -22.47
CA LEU A 109 19.35 -18.22 -23.14
C LEU A 109 18.07 -18.82 -22.55
N THR A 110 18.07 -20.13 -22.30
CA THR A 110 16.94 -20.82 -21.66
C THR A 110 16.70 -20.35 -20.23
N MET A 111 17.77 -20.07 -19.46
CA MET A 111 17.68 -19.51 -18.11
C MET A 111 17.19 -18.05 -18.09
N LYS A 112 17.63 -17.20 -19.04
CA LYS A 112 17.13 -15.81 -19.15
C LYS A 112 15.67 -15.72 -19.57
N GLY A 113 15.12 -16.75 -20.22
CA GLY A 113 13.70 -16.84 -20.58
C GLY A 113 12.77 -17.30 -19.45
N GLN A 114 13.31 -17.71 -18.30
CA GLN A 114 12.58 -18.36 -17.20
C GLN A 114 12.77 -17.67 -15.84
N ASP A 115 12.70 -16.34 -15.75
CA ASP A 115 12.54 -15.73 -14.43
C ASP A 115 11.09 -15.93 -13.93
N SER A 116 10.74 -17.18 -13.58
CA SER A 116 9.38 -17.57 -13.16
C SER A 116 8.93 -16.76 -11.95
N LYS A 117 9.89 -16.37 -11.10
CA LYS A 117 9.65 -15.51 -9.93
C LYS A 117 9.16 -14.13 -10.36
N TRP A 118 9.81 -13.51 -11.35
CA TRP A 118 9.37 -12.21 -11.86
C TRP A 118 7.95 -12.26 -12.45
N VAL A 119 7.62 -13.33 -13.18
CA VAL A 119 6.27 -13.52 -13.74
C VAL A 119 5.22 -13.71 -12.64
N GLU A 120 5.53 -14.52 -11.62
CA GLU A 120 4.66 -14.73 -10.46
C GLU A 120 4.45 -13.44 -9.64
N GLU A 121 5.53 -12.70 -9.38
CA GLU A 121 5.49 -11.40 -8.68
C GLU A 121 4.66 -10.38 -9.45
N LYS A 122 4.83 -10.30 -10.78
CA LYS A 122 4.02 -9.42 -11.63
C LYS A 122 2.54 -9.79 -11.59
N GLN A 123 2.20 -11.07 -11.58
CA GLN A 123 0.81 -11.52 -11.47
C GLN A 123 0.20 -11.25 -10.08
N LEU A 124 0.98 -11.40 -9.02
CA LEU A 124 0.58 -11.04 -7.65
C LEU A 124 0.35 -9.54 -7.51
N PHE A 125 1.25 -8.74 -8.10
CA PHE A 125 1.12 -7.28 -8.13
C PHE A 125 -0.15 -6.85 -8.86
N LEU A 126 -0.45 -7.44 -10.03
CA LEU A 126 -1.67 -7.15 -10.77
C LEU A 126 -2.93 -7.50 -9.98
N ARG A 127 -2.97 -8.65 -9.30
CA ARG A 127 -4.08 -9.03 -8.42
C ARG A 127 -4.27 -8.03 -7.29
N ARG A 128 -3.20 -7.65 -6.60
CA ARG A 128 -3.29 -6.69 -5.49
C ARG A 128 -3.68 -5.30 -5.96
N ASN A 129 -3.26 -4.90 -7.14
CA ASN A 129 -3.66 -3.62 -7.74
C ASN A 129 -5.16 -3.62 -8.08
N GLN A 130 -5.69 -4.75 -8.60
CA GLN A 130 -7.12 -4.94 -8.83
C GLN A 130 -7.93 -4.82 -7.52
N GLU A 131 -7.49 -5.49 -6.45
CA GLU A 131 -8.14 -5.39 -5.13
C GLU A 131 -8.14 -3.96 -4.57
N LEU A 132 -7.06 -3.19 -4.83
CA LEU A 132 -6.96 -1.80 -4.41
C LEU A 132 -7.89 -0.89 -5.23
N LEU A 133 -8.01 -1.13 -6.53
CA LEU A 133 -8.96 -0.42 -7.39
C LEU A 133 -10.40 -0.65 -6.93
N GLU A 134 -10.79 -1.88 -6.68
CA GLU A 134 -12.14 -2.21 -6.18
C GLU A 134 -12.43 -1.56 -4.82
N LYS A 135 -11.43 -1.51 -3.93
CA LYS A 135 -11.56 -0.80 -2.65
C LYS A 135 -11.70 0.71 -2.83
N ALA A 136 -10.96 1.31 -3.77
CA ALA A 136 -11.06 2.73 -4.06
C ALA A 136 -12.44 3.08 -4.62
N GLU A 137 -12.94 2.31 -5.59
CA GLU A 137 -14.28 2.49 -6.16
C GLU A 137 -15.39 2.37 -5.09
N LYS A 138 -15.24 1.42 -4.16
CA LYS A 138 -16.17 1.27 -3.04
C LYS A 138 -16.14 2.48 -2.10
N LEU A 139 -14.93 2.94 -1.74
CA LEU A 139 -14.78 4.11 -0.87
C LEU A 139 -15.31 5.39 -1.53
N ASP A 140 -15.12 5.57 -2.83
CA ASP A 140 -15.70 6.69 -3.58
C ASP A 140 -17.23 6.64 -3.58
N SER A 141 -17.82 5.45 -3.74
CA SER A 141 -19.26 5.26 -3.66
C SER A 141 -19.81 5.56 -2.26
N ASP A 142 -19.14 5.09 -1.21
CA ASP A 142 -19.51 5.36 0.18
C ASP A 142 -19.36 6.85 0.52
N ASN A 143 -18.31 7.52 0.02
CA ASN A 143 -18.10 8.95 0.19
C ASN A 143 -19.21 9.76 -0.49
N GLY A 144 -19.61 9.38 -1.72
CA GLY A 144 -20.74 10.00 -2.40
C GLY A 144 -22.04 9.87 -1.62
N ARG A 145 -22.30 8.69 -1.02
CA ARG A 145 -23.47 8.47 -0.15
C ARG A 145 -23.42 9.35 1.09
N LEU A 146 -22.28 9.40 1.79
CA LEU A 146 -22.11 10.23 2.98
C LEU A 146 -22.24 11.73 2.68
N GLN A 147 -21.78 12.19 1.52
CA GLN A 147 -21.98 13.56 1.08
C GLN A 147 -23.46 13.89 0.86
N GLN A 148 -24.23 12.96 0.30
CA GLN A 148 -25.67 13.14 0.15
C GLN A 148 -26.37 13.19 1.52
N GLU A 149 -26.08 12.24 2.43
CA GLU A 149 -26.62 12.23 3.79
C GLU A 149 -26.29 13.52 4.56
N LEU A 150 -25.08 14.05 4.38
CA LEU A 150 -24.67 15.33 4.96
C LEU A 150 -25.47 16.49 4.39
N GLN A 151 -25.74 16.51 3.09
CA GLN A 151 -26.54 17.55 2.47
C GLN A 151 -28.00 17.49 2.94
N ASP A 152 -28.58 16.30 3.00
CA ASP A 152 -29.94 16.10 3.51
C ASP A 152 -30.07 16.58 4.97
N SER A 153 -29.05 16.32 5.80
CA SER A 153 -29.01 16.79 7.19
C SER A 153 -28.88 18.32 7.29
N LYS A 154 -28.12 18.96 6.38
CA LYS A 154 -28.03 20.43 6.32
C LYS A 154 -29.37 21.05 5.94
N ASP A 155 -30.02 20.54 4.91
CA ASP A 155 -31.33 21.01 4.45
C ASP A 155 -32.39 20.86 5.56
N GLN A 156 -32.34 19.75 6.32
CA GLN A 156 -33.19 19.56 7.49
C GLN A 156 -32.89 20.58 8.60
N ASN A 157 -31.62 20.89 8.84
CA ASN A 157 -31.23 21.88 9.86
C ASN A 157 -31.69 23.29 9.47
N GLU A 158 -31.55 23.68 8.21
CA GLU A 158 -32.09 24.94 7.69
C GLU A 158 -33.61 25.02 7.91
N LEU A 159 -34.34 23.93 7.64
CA LEU A 159 -35.79 23.87 7.90
C LEU A 159 -36.13 24.05 9.39
N LEU A 160 -35.34 23.47 10.28
CA LEU A 160 -35.51 23.64 11.73
C LEU A 160 -35.22 25.08 12.17
N GLU A 161 -34.20 25.73 11.61
CA GLU A 161 -33.92 27.14 11.86
C GLU A 161 -35.11 28.02 11.45
N PHE A 162 -35.70 27.79 10.27
CA PHE A 162 -36.92 28.49 9.86
C PHE A 162 -38.09 28.25 10.82
N ARG A 163 -38.24 27.00 11.31
CA ARG A 163 -39.31 26.66 12.24
C ARG A 163 -39.13 27.32 13.61
N ILE A 164 -37.90 27.41 14.11
CA ILE A 164 -37.58 28.12 15.36
C ILE A 164 -37.94 29.60 15.22
N LEU A 165 -37.50 30.26 14.14
CA LEU A 165 -37.83 31.66 13.89
C LEU A 165 -39.35 31.91 13.81
N GLU A 166 -40.09 30.99 13.18
CA GLU A 166 -41.56 31.06 13.13
C GLU A 166 -42.20 30.94 14.53
N LEU A 167 -41.66 30.06 15.39
CA LEU A 167 -42.12 29.87 16.77
C LEU A 167 -41.79 31.09 17.64
N GLU A 168 -40.59 31.65 17.51
CA GLU A 168 -40.18 32.87 18.22
C GLU A 168 -41.07 34.06 17.86
N GLU A 169 -41.38 34.26 16.57
CA GLU A 169 -42.30 35.34 16.17
C GLU A 169 -43.74 35.08 16.64
N ARG A 170 -44.18 33.82 16.72
CA ARG A 170 -45.46 33.45 17.34
C ARG A 170 -45.49 33.77 18.84
N GLU A 171 -44.40 33.48 19.55
CA GLU A 171 -44.28 33.78 20.98
C GLU A 171 -44.30 35.29 21.20
N ARG A 172 -43.55 36.06 20.39
CA ARG A 172 -43.54 37.53 20.47
C ARG A 172 -44.89 38.18 20.17
N ARG A 173 -45.71 37.54 19.32
CA ARG A 173 -47.09 37.96 18.99
C ARG A 173 -48.15 37.39 19.92
N SER A 174 -47.79 36.43 20.77
CA SER A 174 -48.73 35.84 21.71
C SER A 174 -49.11 36.88 22.77
N PRO A 175 -50.40 37.01 23.12
CA PRO A 175 -50.79 37.86 24.24
C PRO A 175 -50.06 37.39 25.50
N PRO A 176 -49.66 38.31 26.41
CA PRO A 176 -49.03 37.93 27.67
C PRO A 176 -49.90 36.87 28.35
N PHE A 177 -49.27 35.76 28.74
CA PHE A 177 -49.89 34.60 29.36
C PHE A 177 -50.60 35.03 30.66
N ASN A 178 -51.85 35.45 30.54
CA ASN A 178 -52.67 35.88 31.66
C ASN A 178 -53.28 34.65 32.31
N LEU A 179 -52.52 34.01 33.21
CA LEU A 179 -53.06 33.09 34.20
C LEU A 179 -54.01 33.87 35.12
N LYS A 180 -55.29 33.93 34.75
CA LYS A 180 -56.33 34.28 35.71
C LYS A 180 -56.47 33.10 36.67
N LEU A 181 -55.74 33.17 37.78
CA LEU A 181 -55.96 32.30 38.93
C LEU A 181 -57.44 32.44 39.34
N HIS A 182 -58.22 31.39 39.11
CA HIS A 182 -59.59 31.31 39.60
C HIS A 182 -59.55 31.27 41.13
N PRO A 183 -60.40 32.02 41.87
CA PRO A 183 -60.46 31.93 43.32
C PRO A 183 -60.73 30.49 43.75
N PHE A 184 -59.90 29.97 44.66
CA PHE A 184 -59.93 28.58 45.10
C PHE A 184 -61.25 28.26 45.83
N SER A 185 -61.87 27.14 45.47
CA SER A 185 -62.88 26.48 46.31
C SER A 185 -62.20 25.78 47.48
N GLU A 186 -62.80 25.86 48.68
CA GLU A 186 -62.28 25.30 49.94
C GLU A 186 -61.70 23.88 49.82
N GLY A 187 -60.44 23.74 50.24
CA GLY A 187 -59.86 22.43 50.63
C GLY A 187 -58.59 21.97 49.91
N VAL A 188 -58.11 22.64 48.85
CA VAL A 188 -56.86 22.24 48.15
C VAL A 188 -56.01 23.46 47.83
N SER A 189 -54.76 23.49 48.30
CA SER A 189 -53.85 24.63 48.04
C SER A 189 -53.31 24.62 46.61
N ALA A 190 -52.97 25.79 46.07
CA ALA A 190 -52.39 25.94 44.74
C ALA A 190 -51.13 25.07 44.56
N LEU A 191 -50.34 24.97 45.62
CA LEU A 191 -49.13 24.17 45.70
C LEU A 191 -49.43 22.68 45.52
N GLN A 192 -50.52 22.19 46.10
CA GLN A 192 -50.93 20.80 46.03
C GLN A 192 -51.40 20.39 44.64
N ILE A 193 -52.08 21.28 43.93
CA ILE A 193 -52.48 21.05 42.53
C ILE A 193 -51.24 21.04 41.63
N TYR A 194 -50.27 21.93 41.87
CA TYR A 194 -49.04 22.00 41.07
C TYR A 194 -48.15 20.76 41.28
N CYS A 195 -47.92 20.36 42.53
CA CYS A 195 -47.15 19.15 42.85
C CYS A 195 -47.80 17.87 42.29
N MET A 196 -49.13 17.78 42.31
CA MET A 196 -49.85 16.64 41.70
C MET A 196 -49.69 16.59 40.18
N LYS A 197 -49.65 17.76 39.51
CA LYS A 197 -49.48 17.84 38.05
C LYS A 197 -48.06 17.50 37.60
N GLU A 198 -47.06 17.89 38.38
CA GLU A 198 -45.63 17.60 38.14
C GLU A 198 -45.21 16.21 38.65
N GLY A 199 -46.14 15.37 39.12
CA GLY A 199 -45.86 13.99 39.53
C GLY A 199 -45.12 13.83 40.86
N VAL A 200 -45.00 14.90 41.65
CA VAL A 200 -44.32 14.90 42.95
C VAL A 200 -45.26 14.33 44.01
N LYS A 201 -44.98 13.10 44.48
CA LYS A 201 -45.86 12.34 45.39
C LYS A 201 -45.37 12.26 46.84
N ASP A 202 -44.10 12.56 47.10
CA ASP A 202 -43.46 12.28 48.41
C ASP A 202 -43.27 13.52 49.30
N VAL A 203 -43.98 14.62 49.01
CA VAL A 203 -43.89 15.86 49.80
C VAL A 203 -45.13 16.01 50.69
N CYS A 204 -44.94 16.02 52.01
CA CYS A 204 -46.02 16.25 52.97
C CYS A 204 -46.38 17.74 53.02
N ILE A 205 -47.30 18.16 52.14
CA ILE A 205 -47.72 19.56 51.98
C ILE A 205 -48.22 20.20 53.29
N PRO A 206 -48.96 19.51 54.17
CA PRO A 206 -49.34 20.07 55.47
C PRO A 206 -48.15 20.40 56.39
N ASP A 207 -47.07 19.63 56.34
CA ASP A 207 -45.87 19.88 57.16
C ASP A 207 -45.02 21.01 56.58
N LEU A 208 -44.97 21.13 55.25
CA LEU A 208 -44.33 22.24 54.55
C LEU A 208 -45.06 23.57 54.82
N ILE A 209 -46.40 23.55 54.80
CA ILE A 209 -47.23 24.70 55.16
C ILE A 209 -47.00 25.08 56.63
N LYS A 210 -46.95 24.12 57.57
CA LYS A 210 -46.61 24.41 58.97
C LYS A 210 -45.21 25.01 59.15
N LEU A 211 -44.22 24.56 58.38
CA LEU A 211 -42.87 25.16 58.38
C LEU A 211 -42.87 26.60 57.87
N LEU A 212 -43.74 26.91 56.91
CA LEU A 212 -43.97 28.27 56.41
C LEU A 212 -44.81 29.13 57.37
N ASP A 213 -45.74 28.52 58.11
CA ASP A 213 -46.63 29.17 59.09
C ASP A 213 -45.87 29.63 60.35
N ILE A 214 -44.72 29.02 60.66
CA ILE A 214 -43.80 29.48 61.74
C ILE A 214 -43.21 30.87 61.41
N LEU A 215 -43.28 31.34 60.15
CA LEU A 215 -42.91 32.69 59.74
C LEU A 215 -44.10 33.67 59.73
N GLY A 216 -45.31 33.20 60.05
CA GLY A 216 -46.59 33.84 59.75
C GLY A 216 -47.16 34.70 60.87
N ASP A 217 -46.49 35.79 61.25
CA ASP A 217 -47.20 36.87 61.98
C ASP A 217 -46.87 38.31 61.52
N ASN A 218 -46.19 38.47 60.38
CA ASN A 218 -46.02 39.78 59.76
C ASN A 218 -46.51 39.70 58.31
N GLY A 219 -47.42 40.59 57.90
CA GLY A 219 -48.16 40.58 56.63
C GLY A 219 -47.30 40.57 55.35
N VAL A 220 -46.78 39.40 54.98
CA VAL A 220 -45.82 39.17 53.89
C VAL A 220 -46.30 38.02 52.98
N ASN A 221 -47.61 37.82 52.83
CA ASN A 221 -48.14 36.64 52.11
C ASN A 221 -47.73 36.58 50.62
N GLN A 222 -47.59 37.72 49.93
CA GLN A 222 -47.14 37.75 48.53
C GLN A 222 -45.62 37.52 48.35
N SER A 223 -44.81 37.88 49.35
CA SER A 223 -43.36 37.65 49.30
C SER A 223 -43.03 36.21 49.66
N VAL A 224 -43.74 35.59 50.60
CA VAL A 224 -43.57 34.16 50.92
C VAL A 224 -43.89 33.27 49.71
N GLU A 225 -44.93 33.59 48.95
CA GLU A 225 -45.27 32.88 47.69
C GLU A 225 -44.18 33.04 46.61
N MET A 226 -43.62 34.25 46.45
CA MET A 226 -42.50 34.51 45.54
C MET A 226 -41.23 33.76 45.95
N PHE A 227 -40.91 33.74 47.24
CA PHE A 227 -39.77 32.98 47.77
C PHE A 227 -39.97 31.47 47.59
N ALA A 228 -41.19 30.95 47.81
CA ALA A 228 -41.52 29.56 47.56
C ALA A 228 -41.40 29.19 46.07
N ALA A 229 -41.86 30.05 45.16
CA ALA A 229 -41.71 29.86 43.72
C ALA A 229 -40.24 29.87 43.29
N MET A 230 -39.42 30.77 43.84
CA MET A 230 -37.98 30.83 43.59
C MET A 230 -37.26 29.57 44.08
N ILE A 231 -37.62 29.07 45.27
CA ILE A 231 -37.09 27.80 45.81
C ILE A 231 -37.47 26.63 44.90
N LEU A 232 -38.71 26.57 44.42
CA LEU A 232 -39.16 25.53 43.48
C LEU A 232 -38.41 25.57 42.15
N MET A 233 -38.20 26.75 41.55
CA MET A 233 -37.39 26.88 40.33
C MET A 233 -35.94 26.43 40.56
N PHE A 234 -35.38 26.77 41.72
CA PHE A 234 -34.01 26.34 42.08
C PHE A 234 -33.92 24.82 42.24
N VAL A 235 -34.91 24.21 42.89
CA VAL A 235 -35.01 22.74 43.02
C VAL A 235 -35.15 22.08 41.65
N ALA A 236 -35.97 22.63 40.75
CA ALA A 236 -36.11 22.12 39.38
C ALA A 236 -34.80 22.26 38.57
N ALA A 237 -34.10 23.39 38.68
CA ALA A 237 -32.82 23.61 38.01
C ALA A 237 -31.71 22.66 38.54
N LEU A 238 -31.70 22.39 39.84
CA LEU A 238 -30.79 21.38 40.42
C LEU A 238 -31.13 19.97 39.96
N HIS A 239 -32.43 19.64 39.84
CA HIS A 239 -32.87 18.35 39.33
C HIS A 239 -32.47 18.15 37.87
N GLN A 240 -32.59 19.18 37.04
CA GLN A 240 -32.12 19.14 35.65
C GLN A 240 -30.60 18.92 35.57
N LYS A 241 -29.81 19.64 36.37
CA LYS A 241 -28.35 19.42 36.44
C LYS A 241 -27.98 18.01 36.88
N MET A 242 -28.74 17.43 37.80
CA MET A 242 -28.54 16.05 38.24
C MET A 242 -28.76 15.07 37.07
N MET A 243 -29.85 15.25 36.30
CA MET A 243 -30.13 14.44 35.10
C MET A 243 -29.04 14.59 34.03
N ASP A 244 -28.57 15.82 33.78
CA ASP A 244 -27.50 16.08 32.81
C ASP A 244 -26.20 15.38 33.21
N LEU A 245 -25.86 15.40 34.51
CA LEU A 245 -24.69 14.68 35.05
C LEU A 245 -24.83 13.16 34.95
N GLU A 246 -26.04 12.62 35.17
CA GLU A 246 -26.31 11.19 34.99
C GLU A 246 -26.12 10.75 33.53
N LEU A 247 -26.57 11.57 32.57
CA LEU A 247 -26.35 11.34 31.13
C LEU A 247 -24.86 11.44 30.76
N GLU A 248 -24.15 12.46 31.23
CA GLU A 248 -22.70 12.58 31.01
C GLU A 248 -21.96 11.36 31.59
N MET A 249 -22.31 10.92 32.80
CA MET A 249 -21.75 9.72 33.41
C MET A 249 -22.00 8.46 32.56
N GLU A 250 -23.21 8.28 32.02
CA GLU A 250 -23.51 7.16 31.13
C GLU A 250 -22.64 7.20 29.86
N MET A 251 -22.44 8.39 29.28
CA MET A 251 -21.56 8.58 28.13
C MET A 251 -20.09 8.29 28.45
N PHE A 252 -19.61 8.73 29.61
CA PHE A 252 -18.27 8.40 30.10
C PHE A 252 -18.09 6.89 30.31
N CYS A 253 -19.10 6.20 30.84
CA CYS A 253 -19.07 4.74 31.00
C CYS A 253 -18.98 4.02 29.64
N LYS A 254 -19.73 4.47 28.63
CA LYS A 254 -19.64 3.94 27.26
C LYS A 254 -18.25 4.16 26.66
N GLN A 255 -17.72 5.39 26.75
CA GLN A 255 -16.37 5.69 26.29
C GLN A 255 -15.29 4.86 26.99
N LYS A 256 -15.42 4.67 28.31
CA LYS A 256 -14.54 3.79 29.08
C LYS A 256 -14.59 2.35 28.55
N GLY A 257 -15.78 1.81 28.29
CA GLY A 257 -15.95 0.48 27.71
C GLY A 257 -15.23 0.32 26.37
N TYR A 258 -15.39 1.28 25.45
CA TYR A 258 -14.68 1.27 24.17
C TYR A 258 -13.15 1.31 24.33
N LEU A 259 -12.64 2.08 25.29
CA LEU A 259 -11.21 2.14 25.57
C LEU A 259 -10.67 0.82 26.17
N GLU A 260 -11.45 0.14 26.99
CA GLU A 260 -11.13 -1.19 27.52
C GLU A 260 -11.08 -2.24 26.40
N GLU A 261 -12.07 -2.25 25.51
CA GLU A 261 -12.11 -3.13 24.33
C GLU A 261 -10.90 -2.90 23.40
N GLU A 262 -10.60 -1.63 23.11
CA GLU A 262 -9.46 -1.23 22.28
C GLU A 262 -8.12 -1.62 22.93
N LEU A 263 -8.01 -1.51 24.26
CA LEU A 263 -6.83 -1.95 25.00
C LEU A 263 -6.64 -3.47 24.89
N ASP A 264 -7.71 -4.25 25.02
CA ASP A 264 -7.65 -5.70 24.89
C ASP A 264 -7.33 -6.14 23.46
N TYR A 265 -7.87 -5.44 22.45
CA TYR A 265 -7.47 -5.63 21.06
C TYR A 265 -5.97 -5.39 20.85
N ARG A 266 -5.42 -4.29 21.40
CA ARG A 266 -3.98 -4.01 21.31
C ARG A 266 -3.12 -5.05 22.02
N LYS A 267 -3.54 -5.55 23.19
CA LYS A 267 -2.84 -6.65 23.88
C LYS A 267 -2.83 -7.91 23.00
N GLN A 268 -3.97 -8.28 22.42
CA GLN A 268 -4.06 -9.44 21.55
C GLN A 268 -3.18 -9.29 20.30
N ALA A 269 -3.16 -8.12 19.67
CA ALA A 269 -2.30 -7.82 18.54
C ALA A 269 -0.80 -7.91 18.91
N LEU A 270 -0.45 -7.43 20.11
CA LEU A 270 0.91 -7.54 20.66
C LEU A 270 1.29 -9.01 20.88
N ASP A 271 0.41 -9.81 21.48
CA ASP A 271 0.63 -11.25 21.71
C ASP A 271 0.80 -12.00 20.39
N GLN A 272 -0.01 -11.70 19.39
CA GLN A 272 0.13 -12.25 18.03
C GLN A 272 1.48 -11.88 17.40
N ALA A 273 1.92 -10.63 17.57
CA ALA A 273 3.21 -10.19 17.08
C ALA A 273 4.37 -10.92 17.78
N TYR A 274 4.29 -11.11 19.10
CA TYR A 274 5.27 -11.89 19.86
C TYR A 274 5.33 -13.35 19.41
N MET A 275 4.18 -14.00 19.23
CA MET A 275 4.10 -15.36 18.70
C MET A 275 4.73 -15.43 17.30
N LYS A 276 4.47 -14.44 16.45
CA LYS A 276 5.05 -14.41 15.11
C LYS A 276 6.56 -14.24 15.12
N ILE A 277 7.09 -13.41 16.02
CA ILE A 277 8.53 -13.26 16.23
C ILE A 277 9.12 -14.60 16.66
N GLN A 278 8.54 -15.28 17.64
CA GLN A 278 9.02 -16.59 18.09
C GLN A 278 8.98 -17.65 16.99
N GLU A 279 7.92 -17.70 16.17
CA GLU A 279 7.85 -18.57 15.00
C GLU A 279 8.98 -18.30 14.01
N LEU A 280 9.23 -17.03 13.71
CA LEU A 280 10.29 -16.61 12.80
C LEU A 280 11.67 -16.94 13.37
N GLU A 281 11.89 -16.70 14.67
CA GLU A 281 13.11 -17.09 15.38
C GLU A 281 13.32 -18.60 15.32
N ALA A 282 12.29 -19.40 15.60
CA ALA A 282 12.36 -20.86 15.50
C ALA A 282 12.65 -21.33 14.07
N THR A 283 12.02 -20.70 13.07
CA THR A 283 12.28 -20.98 11.65
C THR A 283 13.72 -20.66 11.28
N LEU A 284 14.25 -19.53 11.76
CA LEU A 284 15.62 -19.09 11.53
C LEU A 284 16.63 -20.00 12.23
N TYR A 285 16.35 -20.42 13.47
CA TYR A 285 17.13 -21.45 14.17
C TYR A 285 17.14 -22.79 13.43
N ASN A 286 15.99 -23.24 12.93
CA ASN A 286 15.89 -24.48 12.16
C ASN A 286 16.66 -24.40 10.84
N ALA A 287 16.57 -23.28 10.12
CA ALA A 287 17.35 -23.03 8.91
C ALA A 287 18.86 -23.07 9.20
N LEU A 288 19.30 -22.40 10.27
CA LEU A 288 20.70 -22.42 10.74
C LEU A 288 21.18 -23.82 11.18
N GLN A 289 20.29 -24.67 11.71
CA GLN A 289 20.64 -26.05 12.07
C GLN A 289 20.71 -26.99 10.85
N GLN A 290 19.81 -26.83 9.86
CA GLN A 290 19.87 -27.58 8.61
C GLN A 290 21.13 -27.26 7.79
N ASP A 291 21.67 -26.05 7.95
CA ASP A 291 22.93 -25.59 7.35
C ASP A 291 24.19 -26.36 7.80
N LYS A 292 24.11 -27.21 8.84
CA LYS A 292 25.21 -28.13 9.20
C LYS A 292 25.27 -29.40 8.34
N VAL A 293 24.19 -29.74 7.62
CA VAL A 293 24.11 -30.97 6.80
C VAL A 293 24.42 -30.69 5.32
N ILE A 294 24.34 -29.43 4.89
CA ILE A 294 24.88 -28.99 3.61
C ILE A 294 26.38 -28.76 3.79
N LYS A 295 27.19 -29.75 3.43
CA LYS A 295 28.61 -29.51 3.15
C LYS A 295 28.66 -28.41 2.08
N TYR A 296 29.09 -27.22 2.48
CA TYR A 296 29.28 -26.08 1.57
C TYR A 296 30.08 -26.53 0.34
N GLY A 297 29.44 -26.45 -0.82
CA GLY A 297 30.07 -25.69 -1.89
C GLY A 297 30.17 -24.26 -1.37
N ASP A 298 31.41 -23.78 -1.27
CA ASP A 298 31.89 -22.43 -1.00
C ASP A 298 31.05 -21.55 -0.06
N THR A 299 31.63 -21.20 1.10
CA THR A 299 31.19 -20.07 1.92
C THR A 299 30.85 -18.87 1.05
N LEU A 300 29.74 -18.15 1.35
CA LEU A 300 29.38 -16.86 0.73
C LEU A 300 30.65 -16.08 0.42
N SER A 301 30.85 -15.72 -0.84
CA SER A 301 32.04 -14.97 -1.23
C SER A 301 32.07 -13.66 -0.45
N ASP A 302 33.26 -13.12 -0.19
CA ASP A 302 33.37 -11.88 0.59
C ASP A 302 32.57 -10.73 -0.04
N MET A 303 32.43 -10.75 -1.37
CA MET A 303 31.54 -9.84 -2.11
C MET A 303 30.06 -9.98 -1.70
N GLN A 304 29.54 -11.20 -1.58
CA GLN A 304 28.14 -11.44 -1.19
C GLN A 304 27.89 -11.06 0.28
N LYS A 305 28.88 -11.25 1.14
CA LYS A 305 28.81 -10.80 2.55
C LYS A 305 28.80 -9.28 2.65
N ASP A 306 29.66 -8.60 1.89
CA ASP A 306 29.71 -7.14 1.84
C ASP A 306 28.42 -6.54 1.27
N GLU A 307 27.85 -7.16 0.23
CA GLU A 307 26.56 -6.77 -0.34
C GLU A 307 25.41 -6.92 0.67
N LEU A 308 25.37 -8.05 1.37
CA LEU A 308 24.38 -8.31 2.42
C LEU A 308 24.52 -7.32 3.59
N GLN A 309 25.75 -7.07 4.05
CA GLN A 309 26.02 -6.12 5.12
C GLN A 309 25.59 -4.71 4.72
N THR A 310 25.89 -4.30 3.49
CA THR A 310 25.47 -3.01 2.93
C THR A 310 23.93 -2.91 2.83
N ALA A 311 23.26 -4.00 2.43
CA ALA A 311 21.80 -4.07 2.35
C ALA A 311 21.14 -3.96 3.73
N VAL A 312 21.67 -4.67 4.73
CA VAL A 312 21.21 -4.60 6.13
C VAL A 312 21.41 -3.19 6.70
N GLU A 313 22.54 -2.55 6.41
CA GLU A 313 22.82 -1.17 6.85
C GLU A 313 21.95 -0.13 6.13
N LYS A 314 21.57 -0.37 4.86
CA LYS A 314 20.57 0.44 4.16
C LYS A 314 19.19 0.28 4.81
N LEU A 315 18.78 -0.95 5.11
CA LEU A 315 17.50 -1.23 5.77
C LEU A 315 17.45 -0.60 7.18
N ARG A 316 18.49 -0.76 7.99
CA ARG A 316 18.59 -0.12 9.32
C ARG A 316 18.46 1.40 9.21
N ARG A 317 19.16 2.04 8.27
CA ARG A 317 19.06 3.48 8.03
C ARG A 317 17.65 3.90 7.59
N GLN A 318 17.01 3.13 6.73
CA GLN A 318 15.64 3.39 6.30
C GLN A 318 14.65 3.27 7.46
N MET A 319 14.77 2.21 8.27
CA MET A 319 13.89 1.99 9.42
C MET A 319 14.03 3.11 10.45
N LEU A 320 15.26 3.56 10.73
CA LEU A 320 15.51 4.66 11.65
C LEU A 320 14.93 6.00 11.15
N ARG A 321 15.01 6.27 9.84
CA ARG A 321 14.36 7.45 9.24
C ARG A 321 12.85 7.38 9.37
N LYS A 322 12.25 6.24 9.02
CA LYS A 322 10.81 5.99 9.15
C LYS A 322 10.31 6.13 10.59
N SER A 323 11.06 5.63 11.57
CA SER A 323 10.74 5.81 12.99
C SER A 323 10.72 7.29 13.37
N ARG A 324 11.74 8.06 12.99
CA ARG A 324 11.80 9.50 13.29
C ARG A 324 10.70 10.30 12.61
N GLU A 325 10.36 9.96 11.37
CA GLU A 325 9.23 10.56 10.65
C GLU A 325 7.92 10.34 11.42
N TYR A 326 7.68 9.11 11.89
CA TYR A 326 6.51 8.77 12.69
C TYR A 326 6.48 9.50 14.03
N ASP A 327 7.61 9.55 14.74
CA ASP A 327 7.72 10.29 16.01
C ASP A 327 7.43 11.79 15.80
N CYS A 328 7.91 12.38 14.71
CA CYS A 328 7.62 13.77 14.36
C CYS A 328 6.14 14.01 14.05
N GLN A 329 5.48 13.08 13.35
CA GLN A 329 4.04 13.15 13.09
C GLN A 329 3.23 13.10 14.39
N VAL A 330 3.52 12.13 15.27
CA VAL A 330 2.85 12.01 16.57
C VAL A 330 3.07 13.27 17.42
N LEU A 331 4.28 13.83 17.39
CA LEU A 331 4.57 15.06 18.12
C LEU A 331 3.78 16.26 17.56
N GLN A 332 3.64 16.35 16.24
CA GLN A 332 2.88 17.40 15.57
C GLN A 332 1.38 17.30 15.91
N GLU A 333 0.78 16.12 15.80
CA GLU A 333 -0.62 15.87 16.17
C GLU A 333 -0.89 16.23 17.64
N ARG A 334 0.00 15.82 18.55
CA ARG A 334 -0.09 16.18 19.97
C ARG A 334 0.04 17.68 20.19
N MET A 335 0.92 18.34 19.44
CA MET A 335 1.09 19.78 19.52
C MET A 335 -0.17 20.52 19.04
N GLU A 336 -0.81 20.06 17.98
CA GLU A 336 -2.07 20.63 17.46
C GLU A 336 -3.22 20.46 18.48
N LEU A 337 -3.38 19.26 19.05
CA LEU A 337 -4.36 19.02 20.12
C LEU A 337 -4.10 19.92 21.33
N LEU A 338 -2.83 20.09 21.71
CA LEU A 338 -2.44 20.97 22.80
C LEU A 338 -2.78 22.43 22.48
N HIS A 339 -2.57 22.91 21.25
CA HIS A 339 -2.97 24.26 20.85
C HIS A 339 -4.49 24.45 20.92
N GLN A 340 -5.27 23.46 20.45
CA GLN A 340 -6.73 23.49 20.54
C GLN A 340 -7.22 23.54 21.99
N ALA A 341 -6.63 22.72 22.86
CA ALA A 341 -6.96 22.72 24.29
C ALA A 341 -6.63 24.08 24.96
N HIS A 342 -5.46 24.67 24.66
CA HIS A 342 -5.11 25.99 25.17
C HIS A 342 -6.06 27.09 24.67
N GLN A 343 -6.51 27.01 23.40
CA GLN A 343 -7.51 27.94 22.89
C GLN A 343 -8.84 27.80 23.64
N ARG A 344 -9.29 26.56 23.86
CA ARG A 344 -10.53 26.29 24.60
C ARG A 344 -10.47 26.78 26.04
N ILE A 345 -9.32 26.63 26.70
CA ILE A 345 -9.10 27.16 28.06
C ILE A 345 -9.26 28.68 28.06
N ARG A 346 -8.61 29.39 27.13
CA ARG A 346 -8.76 30.87 27.03
C ARG A 346 -10.20 31.30 26.81
N ASP A 347 -10.91 30.63 25.90
CA ASP A 347 -12.32 30.95 25.65
C ASP A 347 -13.20 30.72 26.91
N LEU A 348 -12.88 29.70 27.71
CA LEU A 348 -13.58 29.42 28.97
C LEU A 348 -13.19 30.42 30.07
N GLU A 349 -11.94 30.85 30.13
CA GLU A 349 -11.47 31.92 31.03
C GLU A 349 -12.21 33.23 30.73
N ASP A 350 -12.33 33.60 29.46
CA ASP A 350 -13.08 34.80 29.03
C ASP A 350 -14.56 34.72 29.42
N LYS A 351 -15.20 33.57 29.19
CA LYS A 351 -16.60 33.33 29.61
C LYS A 351 -16.75 33.43 31.13
N THR A 352 -15.81 32.86 31.88
CA THR A 352 -15.79 32.93 33.35
C THR A 352 -15.68 34.36 33.83
N ASP A 353 -14.83 35.17 33.18
CA ASP A 353 -14.67 36.59 33.50
C ASP A 353 -15.92 37.42 33.20
N ILE A 354 -16.63 37.13 32.10
CA ILE A 354 -17.92 37.74 31.81
C ILE A 354 -18.94 37.39 32.90
N GLN A 355 -19.04 36.11 33.27
CA GLN A 355 -19.95 35.66 34.34
C GLN A 355 -19.62 36.32 35.68
N ARG A 356 -18.34 36.43 36.04
CA ARG A 356 -17.91 37.14 37.26
C ARG A 356 -18.37 38.60 37.28
N ARG A 357 -18.28 39.31 36.16
CA ARG A 357 -18.77 40.70 36.06
C ARG A 357 -20.29 40.78 36.18
N GLN A 358 -21.02 39.86 35.55
CA GLN A 358 -22.49 39.79 35.65
C GLN A 358 -22.96 39.51 37.08
N ILE A 359 -22.30 38.59 37.79
CA ILE A 359 -22.58 38.31 39.20
C ILE A 359 -22.38 39.58 40.04
N LYS A 360 -21.26 40.28 39.85
CA LYS A 360 -20.99 41.52 40.59
C LYS A 360 -22.05 42.60 40.34
N ASP A 361 -22.48 42.79 39.09
CA ASP A 361 -23.56 43.73 38.75
C ASP A 361 -24.90 43.33 39.40
N LEU A 362 -25.21 42.04 39.44
CA LEU A 362 -26.40 41.54 40.16
C LEU A 362 -26.28 41.74 41.67
N GLU A 363 -25.12 41.47 42.28
CA GLU A 363 -24.86 41.71 43.71
C GLU A 363 -25.01 43.19 44.08
N GLU A 364 -24.52 44.10 43.23
CA GLU A 364 -24.68 45.54 43.41
C GLU A 364 -26.15 45.97 43.31
N LYS A 365 -26.90 45.44 42.33
CA LYS A 365 -28.35 45.70 42.18
C LYS A 365 -29.15 45.18 43.36
N VAL A 366 -28.88 43.97 43.85
CA VAL A 366 -29.56 43.40 45.03
C VAL A 366 -29.23 44.19 46.28
N SER A 367 -27.97 44.57 46.47
CA SER A 367 -27.54 45.42 47.59
C SER A 367 -28.22 46.78 47.57
N TRP A 368 -28.37 47.39 46.38
CA TRP A 368 -29.09 48.65 46.20
C TRP A 368 -30.58 48.51 46.56
N LEU A 369 -31.25 47.45 46.06
CA LEU A 369 -32.63 47.16 46.42
C LEU A 369 -32.80 46.98 47.93
N PHE A 370 -31.92 46.21 48.58
CA PHE A 370 -31.95 46.00 50.02
C PHE A 370 -31.81 47.32 50.80
N LEU A 371 -30.92 48.21 50.35
CA LEU A 371 -30.73 49.52 50.95
C LEU A 371 -31.98 50.42 50.80
N VAL A 372 -32.61 50.40 49.61
CA VAL A 372 -33.86 51.14 49.34
C VAL A 372 -35.01 50.63 50.21
N PHE A 373 -35.17 49.31 50.36
CA PHE A 373 -36.24 48.73 51.18
C PHE A 373 -35.99 48.82 52.70
N SER A 374 -34.74 49.01 53.13
CA SER A 374 -34.38 49.17 54.55
C SER A 374 -34.47 50.62 55.06
N LEU A 375 -34.58 51.61 54.16
CA LEU A 375 -34.75 53.02 54.51
C LEU A 375 -36.22 53.32 54.86
N PRO A 376 -36.50 54.08 55.93
CA PRO A 376 -37.86 54.53 56.22
C PRO A 376 -38.40 55.39 55.07
N PRO A 377 -39.70 55.28 54.72
CA PRO A 377 -40.28 55.90 53.51
C PRO A 377 -40.15 57.42 53.42
N SER A 378 -39.78 58.11 54.50
CA SER A 378 -39.50 59.56 54.53
C SER A 378 -38.13 59.96 53.98
N LEU A 379 -37.20 59.02 53.81
CA LEU A 379 -35.80 59.26 53.40
C LEU A 379 -35.41 58.55 52.09
N ALA A 380 -36.30 57.78 51.48
CA ALA A 380 -36.03 57.08 50.22
C ALA A 380 -35.93 58.07 49.03
N PRO A 381 -34.94 57.91 48.13
CA PRO A 381 -34.77 58.80 46.98
C PRO A 381 -35.97 58.73 46.04
N LYS A 382 -36.53 59.89 45.64
CA LYS A 382 -37.73 60.02 44.80
C LYS A 382 -37.65 59.27 43.45
N SER A 383 -36.44 58.99 42.97
CA SER A 383 -36.18 58.20 41.76
C SER A 383 -36.45 56.69 41.92
N ALA A 384 -36.41 56.15 43.14
CA ALA A 384 -36.72 54.73 43.40
C ALA A 384 -38.22 54.44 43.42
N VAL A 385 -39.05 55.44 43.68
CA VAL A 385 -40.53 55.31 43.71
C VAL A 385 -41.13 55.16 42.30
N VAL A 386 -40.39 55.52 41.24
CA VAL A 386 -40.88 55.50 39.85
C VAL A 386 -40.71 54.13 39.17
N VAL A 387 -39.85 53.25 39.68
CA VAL A 387 -39.58 51.93 39.06
C VAL A 387 -40.58 50.85 39.50
N LEU A 388 -41.45 51.14 40.47
CA LEU A 388 -42.47 50.23 41.00
C LEU A 388 -43.90 50.62 40.54
N GLY A 389 -44.04 51.24 39.37
CA GLY A 389 -45.31 51.61 38.75
C GLY A 389 -45.63 50.80 37.51
#